data_AF-A0A975VC60-F1
#
_entry.id   AF-A0A975VC60-F1
#
_cell.length_a   1.000
_cell.length_b   1.000
_cell.length_c   1.000
_cell.angle_alpha   90.00
_cell.angle_beta   90.00
_cell.angle_gamma   90.00
#
_symmetry.space_group_name_H-M   'P 1'
#
loop_
_entity.id
_entity.type
_entity.pdbx_description
1 polymer ?
#
loop_
_entity_poly.entity_id
_entity_poly.type
_entity_poly.pdbx_seq_one_letter_code
_entity_poly.pdbx_strand_id
1 'polypeptide(L)'
;VLAADVRAMLGTLDHGQVYGVLQALLEGDARALLEAVRHLAEQGPDWGGVLAEILNVLHRVAIAQALPEAIDNGQGDRERVLALAQALPAEDVQFYYQMGLIGRRDLPLAPDPRSGFEMVLLRMLAFRPADADGAPRTPLKDLGISKATTDPANSPVAGAASPAPVAAVAAAPVVAA
;
A
#
# COMPACT_ATOMS: atom_id res chain seq x y z
N VAL A 1 28.52 16.34 17.59
CA VAL A 1 27.09 16.65 17.38
C VAL A 1 26.38 15.31 17.33
N LEU A 2 25.40 15.06 18.21
CA LEU A 2 24.67 13.80 18.20
C LEU A 2 23.91 13.69 16.87
N ALA A 3 23.82 12.50 16.27
CA ALA A 3 23.13 12.31 15.00
C ALA A 3 21.65 12.80 15.05
N ALA A 4 21.05 12.78 16.25
CA ALA A 4 19.73 13.33 16.53
C ALA A 4 19.64 14.87 16.33
N ASP A 5 20.70 15.62 16.66
CA ASP A 5 20.71 17.09 16.53
C ASP A 5 20.87 17.53 15.06
N VAL A 6 21.65 16.79 14.27
CA VAL A 6 21.76 17.03 12.82
C VAL A 6 20.45 16.66 12.12
N ARG A 7 19.77 15.60 12.59
CA ARG A 7 18.44 15.19 12.11
C ARG A 7 17.37 16.27 12.32
N ALA A 8 17.31 16.81 13.54
CA ALA A 8 16.42 17.92 13.85
C ALA A 8 16.75 19.18 13.01
N MET A 9 18.03 19.46 12.74
CA MET A 9 18.46 20.60 11.91
C MET A 9 18.27 20.40 10.40
N LEU A 10 18.10 19.17 9.92
CA LEU A 10 17.82 18.83 8.52
C LEU A 10 16.34 18.55 8.25
N GLY A 11 15.47 18.62 9.27
CA GLY A 11 14.04 18.31 9.14
C GLY A 11 13.76 16.83 8.89
N THR A 12 14.66 15.93 9.29
CA THR A 12 14.46 14.48 9.07
C THR A 12 13.34 13.99 9.99
N LEU A 13 12.39 13.29 9.39
CA LEU A 13 11.24 12.67 10.02
C LEU A 13 11.58 11.88 11.28
N ASP A 14 10.70 11.93 12.29
CA ASP A 14 10.78 11.06 13.46
C ASP A 14 10.57 9.59 13.05
N HIS A 15 11.64 8.78 13.15
CA HIS A 15 11.60 7.36 12.84
C HIS A 15 10.48 6.62 13.59
N GLY A 16 10.10 7.06 14.79
CA GLY A 16 8.99 6.48 15.56
C GLY A 16 7.67 6.44 14.79
N GLN A 17 7.38 7.46 14.00
CA GLN A 17 6.12 7.57 13.23
C GLN A 17 6.13 6.65 12.02
N VAL A 18 7.30 6.45 11.38
CA VAL A 18 7.49 5.48 10.30
C VAL A 18 7.20 4.06 10.78
N TYR A 19 7.68 3.70 11.98
CA TYR A 19 7.38 2.41 12.58
C TYR A 19 5.89 2.23 12.89
N GLY A 20 5.16 3.29 13.23
CA GLY A 20 3.70 3.26 13.38
C GLY A 20 2.99 2.90 12.07
N VAL A 21 3.41 3.47 10.94
CA VAL A 21 2.89 3.12 9.60
C VAL A 21 3.21 1.67 9.24
N LEU A 22 4.44 1.23 9.46
CA LEU A 22 4.87 -0.15 9.17
C LEU A 22 4.11 -1.17 10.02
N GLN A 23 3.83 -0.85 11.29
CA GLN A 23 3.05 -1.71 12.16
C GLN A 23 1.60 -1.86 11.65
N ALA A 24 0.97 -0.76 11.22
CA ALA A 24 -0.37 -0.81 10.63
C ALA A 24 -0.41 -1.61 9.31
N LEU A 25 0.65 -1.51 8.50
CA LEU A 25 0.81 -2.33 7.29
C LEU A 25 0.95 -3.82 7.62
N LEU A 26 1.72 -4.16 8.66
CA LEU A 26 1.89 -5.54 9.13
C LEU A 26 0.57 -6.14 9.62
N GLU A 27 -0.21 -5.37 10.38
CA GLU A 27 -1.51 -5.79 10.94
C GLU A 27 -2.63 -5.86 9.90
N GLY A 28 -2.40 -5.32 8.70
CA GLY A 28 -3.42 -5.24 7.65
C GLY A 28 -4.56 -4.27 8.01
N ASP A 29 -4.32 -3.33 8.93
CA ASP A 29 -5.35 -2.43 9.46
C ASP A 29 -5.34 -1.09 8.72
N ALA A 30 -6.26 -0.97 7.74
CA ALA A 30 -6.42 0.25 6.97
C ALA A 30 -6.83 1.47 7.81
N ARG A 31 -7.55 1.26 8.92
CA ARG A 31 -7.97 2.35 9.79
C ARG A 31 -6.76 2.88 10.56
N ALA A 32 -6.01 1.98 11.22
CA ALA A 32 -4.80 2.36 11.95
C ALA A 32 -3.78 3.01 11.01
N LEU A 33 -3.69 2.52 9.77
CA LEU A 33 -2.83 3.08 8.73
C LEU A 33 -3.21 4.54 8.41
N LEU A 34 -4.47 4.82 8.10
CA LEU A 34 -4.92 6.17 7.78
C LEU A 34 -4.86 7.12 8.99
N GLU A 35 -5.06 6.60 10.21
CA GLU A 35 -4.84 7.36 11.44
C GLU A 35 -3.36 7.73 11.61
N ALA A 36 -2.43 6.81 11.35
CA ALA A 36 -0.99 7.11 11.36
C ALA A 36 -0.61 8.16 10.31
N VAL A 37 -1.19 8.11 9.10
CA VAL A 37 -1.00 9.15 8.08
C VAL A 37 -1.54 10.51 8.54
N ARG A 38 -2.69 10.53 9.22
CA ARG A 38 -3.24 11.77 9.79
C ARG A 38 -2.28 12.39 10.81
N HIS A 39 -1.70 11.58 11.69
CA HIS A 39 -0.72 12.04 12.68
C HIS A 39 0.57 12.56 12.05
N LEU A 40 1.03 11.92 10.98
CA LEU A 40 2.13 12.44 10.16
C LEU A 40 1.75 13.81 9.57
N ALA A 41 0.54 13.95 9.01
CA ALA A 41 0.08 15.17 8.36
C ALA A 41 0.01 16.39 9.30
N GLU A 42 -0.20 16.19 10.61
CA GLU A 42 -0.21 17.25 11.62
C GLU A 42 1.13 18.01 11.68
N GLN A 43 2.22 17.40 11.20
CA GLN A 43 3.57 17.98 11.18
C GLN A 43 3.98 18.55 9.80
N GLY A 44 3.11 18.44 8.79
CA GLY A 44 3.41 18.90 7.42
C GLY A 44 4.66 18.26 6.78
N PRO A 45 4.76 16.92 6.74
CA PRO A 45 5.97 16.24 6.33
C PRO A 45 6.18 16.30 4.81
N ASP A 46 7.43 16.13 4.38
CA ASP A 46 7.72 15.74 3.00
C ASP A 46 7.33 14.26 2.79
N TRP A 47 6.20 14.03 2.12
CA TRP A 47 5.68 12.69 1.82
C TRP A 47 6.66 11.82 1.01
N GLY A 48 7.49 12.44 0.15
CA GLY A 48 8.55 11.74 -0.56
C GLY A 48 9.62 11.22 0.39
N GLY A 49 10.05 12.07 1.33
CA GLY A 49 10.93 11.73 2.44
C GLY A 49 10.36 10.64 3.36
N VAL A 50 9.08 10.73 3.75
CA VAL A 50 8.42 9.67 4.55
C VAL A 50 8.48 8.33 3.83
N LEU A 51 8.15 8.30 2.54
CA LEU A 51 8.19 7.07 1.75
C LEU A 51 9.62 6.56 1.57
N ALA A 52 10.61 7.44 1.46
CA ALA A 52 12.02 7.06 1.41
C ALA A 52 12.48 6.43 2.74
N GLU A 53 12.03 6.93 3.88
CA GLU A 53 12.34 6.32 5.19
C GLU A 53 11.67 4.95 5.36
N ILE A 54 10.41 4.80 4.93
CA ILE A 54 9.74 3.48 4.88
C ILE A 54 10.57 2.49 4.06
N LEU A 55 11.03 2.90 2.86
CA LEU A 55 11.87 2.07 2.00
C LEU A 55 13.21 1.71 2.65
N ASN A 56 13.82 2.65 3.38
CA ASN A 56 15.07 2.42 4.10
C ASN A 56 14.90 1.35 5.21
N VAL A 57 13.82 1.45 5.99
CA VAL A 57 13.50 0.45 7.02
C VAL A 57 13.21 -0.91 6.37
N LEU A 58 12.39 -0.97 5.33
CA LEU A 58 12.12 -2.23 4.60
C LEU A 58 13.39 -2.87 4.04
N HIS A 59 14.34 -2.08 3.54
CA HIS A 59 15.64 -2.56 3.10
C HIS A 59 16.45 -3.16 4.25
N ARG A 60 16.52 -2.47 5.40
CA ARG A 60 17.20 -2.98 6.59
C ARG A 60 16.53 -4.26 7.11
N VAL A 61 15.21 -4.35 7.05
CA VAL A 61 14.45 -5.57 7.38
C VAL A 61 14.82 -6.72 6.43
N ALA A 62 14.90 -6.47 5.11
CA ALA A 62 15.31 -7.48 4.14
C ALA A 62 16.74 -7.98 4.39
N ILE A 63 17.67 -7.08 4.73
CA ILE A 63 19.03 -7.47 5.16
C ILE A 63 18.96 -8.31 6.43
N ALA A 64 18.16 -7.90 7.42
CA ALA A 64 18.04 -8.59 8.70
C ALA A 64 17.48 -10.01 8.53
N GLN A 65 16.61 -10.24 7.55
CA GLN A 65 16.10 -11.58 7.22
C GLN A 65 17.18 -12.49 6.62
N ALA A 66 18.12 -11.94 5.84
CA ALA A 66 19.18 -12.70 5.20
C ALA A 66 20.44 -12.84 6.08
N LEU A 67 20.77 -11.81 6.86
CA LEU A 67 21.99 -11.68 7.64
C LEU A 67 21.76 -10.81 8.90
N PRO A 68 21.14 -11.36 9.96
CA PRO A 68 20.78 -10.61 11.18
C PRO A 68 21.95 -9.91 11.88
N GLU A 69 23.17 -10.47 11.78
CA GLU A 69 24.40 -9.93 12.37
C GLU A 69 24.92 -8.67 11.66
N ALA A 70 24.48 -8.41 10.41
CA ALA A 70 24.90 -7.24 9.65
C ALA A 70 24.14 -5.96 10.04
N ILE A 71 23.11 -6.07 10.88
CA ILE A 71 22.33 -4.91 11.33
C ILE A 71 23.05 -4.20 12.47
N ASP A 72 23.55 -3.01 12.17
CA ASP A 72 24.05 -2.06 13.16
C ASP A 72 22.92 -1.34 13.92
N ASN A 73 23.28 -0.64 14.99
CA ASN A 73 22.38 0.18 15.78
C ASN A 73 22.61 1.68 15.59
N GLY A 74 23.10 2.11 14.42
CA GLY A 74 23.40 3.53 14.15
C GLY A 74 22.18 4.45 14.21
N GLN A 75 20.98 3.89 14.00
CA GLN A 75 19.70 4.60 14.12
C GLN A 75 19.01 4.39 15.48
N GLY A 76 19.57 3.57 16.39
CA GLY A 76 19.00 3.30 17.71
C GLY A 76 17.75 2.41 17.71
N ASP A 77 17.49 1.71 16.60
CA ASP A 77 16.25 0.99 16.32
C ASP A 77 16.49 -0.48 15.93
N ARG A 78 17.70 -1.01 16.15
CA ARG A 78 18.09 -2.37 15.76
C ARG A 78 17.08 -3.43 16.20
N GLU A 79 16.59 -3.34 17.43
CA GLU A 79 15.63 -4.30 17.97
C GLU A 79 14.28 -4.25 17.23
N ARG A 80 13.83 -3.06 16.80
CA ARG A 80 12.60 -2.91 16.03
C ARG A 80 12.75 -3.49 14.63
N VAL A 81 13.90 -3.27 13.98
CA VAL A 81 14.20 -3.88 12.67
C VAL A 81 14.20 -5.41 12.77
N LEU A 82 14.85 -5.97 13.79
CA LEU A 82 14.87 -7.42 14.00
C LEU A 82 13.48 -7.98 14.28
N ALA A 83 12.67 -7.28 15.08
CA ALA A 83 11.29 -7.69 15.34
C ALA A 83 10.45 -7.71 14.06
N LEU A 84 10.54 -6.68 13.21
CA LEU A 84 9.87 -6.65 11.90
C LEU A 84 10.35 -7.77 10.97
N ALA A 85 11.66 -8.06 10.97
CA ALA A 85 12.24 -9.13 10.16
C ALA A 85 11.71 -10.52 10.52
N GLN A 86 11.38 -10.74 11.80
CA GLN A 86 10.76 -11.97 12.28
C GLN A 86 9.24 -12.01 12.02
N ALA A 87 8.57 -10.85 12.03
CA ALA A 87 7.12 -10.77 11.89
C ALA A 87 6.63 -10.78 10.44
N LEU A 88 7.40 -10.21 9.50
CA LEU A 88 7.04 -10.14 8.10
C LEU A 88 7.57 -11.35 7.30
N PRO A 89 6.74 -11.98 6.46
CA PRO A 89 7.23 -12.87 5.41
C PRO A 89 8.21 -12.14 4.47
N ALA A 90 9.24 -12.84 3.98
CA ALA A 90 10.21 -12.24 3.07
C ALA A 90 9.57 -11.73 1.76
N GLU A 91 8.56 -12.45 1.26
CA GLU A 91 7.77 -12.03 0.10
C GLU A 91 7.02 -10.71 0.31
N ASP A 92 6.43 -10.51 1.49
CA ASP A 92 5.76 -9.27 1.87
C ASP A 92 6.76 -8.10 1.92
N VAL A 93 7.95 -8.31 2.49
CA VAL A 93 9.00 -7.29 2.54
C VAL A 93 9.39 -6.84 1.13
N GLN A 94 9.62 -7.80 0.22
CA GLN A 94 9.97 -7.49 -1.17
C GLN A 94 8.81 -6.81 -1.90
N PHE A 95 7.58 -7.28 -1.69
CA PHE A 95 6.38 -6.71 -2.29
C PHE A 95 6.18 -5.25 -1.85
N TYR A 96 6.24 -4.98 -0.54
CA TYR A 96 6.13 -3.62 -0.01
C TYR A 96 7.27 -2.73 -0.50
N TYR A 97 8.50 -3.24 -0.56
CA TYR A 97 9.62 -2.46 -1.09
C TYR A 97 9.39 -2.05 -2.55
N GLN A 98 8.97 -3.00 -3.40
CA GLN A 98 8.69 -2.74 -4.81
C GLN A 98 7.53 -1.76 -5.00
N MET A 99 6.43 -1.92 -4.25
CA MET A 99 5.29 -1.01 -4.28
C MET A 99 5.66 0.39 -3.81
N GLY A 100 6.55 0.50 -2.82
CA GLY A 100 7.05 1.78 -2.33
C GLY A 100 7.92 2.48 -3.37
N LEU A 101 8.75 1.75 -4.11
CA LEU A 101 9.54 2.32 -5.21
C LEU A 101 8.67 2.87 -6.34
N ILE A 102 7.67 2.09 -6.77
CA ILE A 102 6.68 2.54 -7.76
C ILE A 102 5.93 3.76 -7.22
N GLY A 103 5.46 3.68 -5.97
CA GLY A 103 4.78 4.77 -5.30
C GLY A 103 5.61 6.05 -5.26
N ARG A 104 6.91 5.96 -4.98
CA ARG A 104 7.80 7.13 -4.93
C ARG A 104 8.00 7.77 -6.29
N ARG A 105 8.06 6.96 -7.35
CA ARG A 105 8.12 7.45 -8.73
C ARG A 105 6.83 8.18 -9.12
N ASP A 106 5.70 7.64 -8.68
CA ASP A 106 4.38 8.11 -9.11
C ASP A 106 3.84 9.24 -8.18
N LEU A 107 4.42 9.42 -6.98
CA LEU A 107 4.00 10.41 -5.98
C LEU A 107 3.96 11.85 -6.51
N PRO A 108 4.95 12.34 -7.28
CA PRO A 108 4.91 13.71 -7.84
C PRO A 108 3.82 13.91 -8.89
N LEU A 109 3.24 12.83 -9.42
CA LEU A 109 2.14 12.86 -10.37
C LEU A 109 0.78 12.95 -9.69
N ALA A 110 0.72 12.77 -8.36
CA ALA A 110 -0.50 12.86 -7.60
C ALA A 110 -0.98 14.32 -7.52
N PRO A 111 -2.29 14.60 -7.71
CA PRO A 111 -2.83 15.96 -7.57
C PRO A 111 -2.64 16.55 -6.17
N ASP A 112 -2.68 15.69 -5.16
CA ASP A 112 -2.39 16.00 -3.77
C ASP A 112 -1.37 14.98 -3.24
N PRO A 113 -0.18 15.41 -2.75
CA PRO A 113 0.87 14.51 -2.31
C PRO A 113 0.45 13.56 -1.19
N ARG A 114 -0.37 14.04 -0.24
CA ARG A 114 -0.88 13.22 0.86
C ARG A 114 -1.77 12.10 0.32
N SER A 115 -2.73 12.43 -0.53
CA SER A 115 -3.62 11.46 -1.17
C SER A 115 -2.84 10.45 -2.01
N GLY A 116 -1.78 10.90 -2.70
CA GLY A 116 -0.86 10.02 -3.41
C GLY A 116 -0.18 9.01 -2.49
N PHE A 117 0.33 9.48 -1.33
CA PHE A 117 0.94 8.64 -0.32
C PHE A 117 -0.05 7.63 0.30
N GLU A 118 -1.25 8.08 0.69
CA GLU A 118 -2.34 7.20 1.18
C GLU A 118 -2.66 6.10 0.16
N MET A 119 -2.75 6.44 -1.13
CA MET A 119 -3.00 5.48 -2.20
C MET A 119 -1.86 4.49 -2.40
N VAL A 120 -0.60 4.87 -2.15
CA VAL A 120 0.53 3.92 -2.19
C VAL A 120 0.36 2.88 -1.07
N LEU A 121 0.10 3.33 0.16
CA LEU A 121 -0.05 2.45 1.32
C LEU A 121 -1.29 1.56 1.21
N LEU A 122 -2.42 2.08 0.73
CA LEU A 122 -3.63 1.29 0.50
C LEU A 122 -3.42 0.22 -0.57
N ARG A 123 -2.63 0.51 -1.61
CA ARG A 123 -2.26 -0.51 -2.60
C ARG A 123 -1.34 -1.59 -2.01
N MET A 124 -0.42 -1.23 -1.11
CA MET A 124 0.38 -2.22 -0.38
C MET A 124 -0.53 -3.17 0.42
N LEU A 125 -1.53 -2.65 1.13
CA LEU A 125 -2.49 -3.49 1.86
C LEU A 125 -3.35 -4.36 0.94
N ALA A 126 -3.86 -3.79 -0.16
CA ALA A 126 -4.84 -4.46 -1.02
C ALA A 126 -4.25 -5.58 -1.89
N PHE A 127 -2.96 -5.50 -2.21
CA PHE A 127 -2.29 -6.39 -3.16
C PHE A 127 -1.18 -7.22 -2.52
N ARG A 128 -1.11 -7.27 -1.18
CA ARG A 128 -0.19 -8.17 -0.48
C ARG A 128 -0.38 -9.59 -0.99
N PRO A 129 0.71 -10.31 -1.33
CA PRO A 129 0.60 -11.70 -1.76
C PRO A 129 -0.17 -12.49 -0.70
N ALA A 130 -1.10 -13.33 -1.15
CA ALA A 130 -1.82 -14.21 -0.25
C ALA A 130 -0.85 -15.29 0.22
N ASP A 131 -0.87 -15.62 1.53
CA ASP A 131 -0.28 -16.86 2.02
C ASP A 131 -0.73 -17.99 1.10
N ALA A 132 0.21 -18.84 0.66
CA ALA A 132 0.05 -19.81 -0.43
C ALA A 132 -1.09 -20.84 -0.27
N ASP A 133 -1.90 -20.74 0.79
CA ASP A 133 -3.07 -21.56 1.09
C ASP A 133 -4.40 -20.88 0.74
N GLY A 134 -4.51 -20.26 -0.44
CA GLY A 134 -5.80 -19.94 -1.07
C GLY A 134 -6.78 -19.12 -0.21
N ALA A 135 -6.28 -18.33 0.74
CA ALA A 135 -7.13 -17.55 1.61
C ALA A 135 -7.91 -16.51 0.78
N PRO A 136 -9.23 -16.34 1.00
CA PRO A 136 -9.99 -15.32 0.32
C PRO A 136 -9.33 -13.97 0.59
N ARG A 137 -9.27 -13.09 -0.43
CA ARG A 137 -8.89 -11.69 -0.26
C ARG A 137 -9.77 -11.10 0.85
N THR A 138 -9.30 -11.10 2.08
CA THR A 138 -10.07 -10.56 3.19
C THR A 138 -10.24 -9.09 2.84
N PRO A 139 -11.48 -8.59 2.63
CA PRO A 139 -11.65 -7.16 2.46
C PRO A 139 -10.99 -6.49 3.67
N LEU A 140 -10.30 -5.37 3.41
CA LEU A 140 -9.73 -4.53 4.47
C LEU A 140 -10.73 -4.46 5.62
N LYS A 141 -10.25 -4.64 6.86
CA LYS A 141 -11.09 -4.61 8.07
C LYS A 141 -12.08 -3.45 7.96
N ASP A 142 -13.36 -3.78 8.09
CA ASP A 142 -14.46 -2.85 7.82
C ASP A 142 -14.23 -1.56 8.61
N LEU A 143 -14.13 -0.41 7.93
CA LEU A 143 -13.75 0.89 8.52
C LEU A 143 -14.82 1.46 9.46
N GLY A 144 -15.80 0.64 9.89
CA GLY A 144 -16.93 1.05 10.73
C GLY A 144 -17.91 2.00 10.04
N ILE A 145 -17.74 2.26 8.74
CA ILE A 145 -18.72 2.96 7.92
C ILE A 145 -19.84 1.99 7.58
N SER A 146 -21.06 2.29 8.05
CA SER A 146 -22.23 1.47 7.80
C SER A 146 -22.37 1.23 6.30
N LYS A 147 -22.15 -0.02 5.86
CA LYS A 147 -22.44 -0.45 4.50
C LYS A 147 -23.91 -0.17 4.23
N ALA A 148 -24.19 0.71 3.28
CA ALA A 148 -25.54 0.86 2.75
C ALA A 148 -25.95 -0.50 2.17
N THR A 149 -26.86 -1.17 2.84
CA THR A 149 -27.42 -2.44 2.39
C THR A 149 -28.25 -2.15 1.14
N THR A 150 -27.73 -2.48 -0.04
CA THR A 150 -28.61 -2.74 -1.19
C THR A 150 -29.02 -4.18 -1.08
N ASP A 151 -30.17 -4.40 -0.43
CA ASP A 151 -30.85 -5.68 -0.39
C ASP A 151 -31.27 -6.04 -1.84
N PRO A 152 -30.83 -7.18 -2.42
CA PRO A 152 -31.24 -7.58 -3.76
C PRO A 152 -32.60 -8.27 -3.76
N ALA A 153 -33.39 -8.17 -2.69
CA ALA A 153 -34.73 -8.73 -2.63
C ALA A 153 -35.80 -7.65 -2.90
N ASN A 154 -36.34 -7.71 -4.12
CA ASN A 154 -37.67 -7.21 -4.50
C ASN A 154 -37.79 -5.74 -4.93
N SER A 155 -37.40 -5.48 -6.18
CA SER A 155 -38.13 -4.54 -7.04
C SER A 155 -38.09 -5.07 -8.47
N PRO A 156 -39.24 -5.23 -9.15
CA PRO A 156 -39.26 -5.70 -10.52
C PRO A 156 -38.72 -4.57 -11.40
N VAL A 157 -37.48 -4.71 -11.88
CA VAL A 157 -36.99 -3.85 -12.95
C VAL A 157 -37.80 -4.14 -14.20
N ALA A 158 -38.48 -3.10 -14.67
CA ALA A 158 -39.28 -3.11 -15.87
C ALA A 158 -38.48 -3.60 -17.09
N GLY A 159 -39.09 -4.51 -17.86
CA GLY A 159 -38.85 -4.67 -19.29
C GLY A 159 -37.52 -5.30 -19.68
N ALA A 160 -37.49 -6.63 -19.71
CA ALA A 160 -36.55 -7.36 -20.57
C ALA A 160 -36.83 -7.00 -22.04
N ALA A 161 -36.06 -6.05 -22.59
CA ALA A 161 -35.96 -5.88 -24.02
C ALA A 161 -35.11 -7.04 -24.57
N SER A 162 -35.75 -7.92 -25.34
CA SER A 162 -35.06 -8.97 -26.11
C SER A 162 -34.02 -8.35 -27.03
N PRO A 163 -32.80 -8.91 -27.13
CA PRO A 163 -31.88 -8.51 -28.19
C PRO A 163 -32.43 -8.98 -29.55
N ALA A 164 -32.64 -8.03 -30.45
CA ALA A 164 -32.99 -8.30 -31.84
C ALA A 164 -31.83 -9.04 -32.55
N PRO A 165 -32.11 -9.98 -33.47
CA PRO A 165 -31.07 -10.68 -34.21
C PRO A 165 -30.36 -9.72 -35.16
N VAL A 166 -29.02 -9.67 -35.05
CA VAL A 166 -28.16 -8.96 -36.01
C VAL A 166 -28.24 -9.64 -37.37
N ALA A 167 -28.69 -8.89 -38.38
CA ALA A 167 -28.70 -9.32 -39.77
C ALA A 167 -27.26 -9.56 -40.27
N ALA A 168 -27.01 -10.76 -40.78
CA ALA A 168 -25.75 -11.11 -41.42
C ALA A 168 -25.56 -10.29 -42.71
N VAL A 169 -24.48 -9.51 -42.77
CA VAL A 169 -24.06 -8.82 -43.99
C VAL A 169 -23.49 -9.85 -44.95
N ALA A 170 -24.14 -10.01 -46.10
CA ALA A 170 -23.70 -10.87 -47.19
C ALA A 170 -22.40 -10.33 -47.83
N ALA A 171 -21.42 -11.21 -48.01
CA ALA A 171 -20.21 -10.95 -48.76
C ALA A 171 -20.52 -10.80 -50.25
N ALA A 172 -20.11 -9.68 -50.85
CA ALA A 172 -20.19 -9.45 -52.29
C ALA A 172 -19.11 -10.27 -53.03
N PRO A 173 -19.41 -10.83 -54.21
CA PRO A 173 -18.45 -11.60 -54.99
C PRO A 173 -17.46 -10.67 -55.72
N VAL A 174 -16.19 -11.05 -55.69
CA VAL A 174 -15.13 -10.51 -56.54
C VAL A 174 -15.40 -10.90 -57.99
N VAL A 175 -15.55 -9.91 -58.87
CA VAL A 175 -15.63 -10.11 -60.33
C VAL A 175 -14.22 -10.04 -60.90
N ALA A 176 -13.81 -11.12 -61.55
CA ALA A 176 -12.62 -11.17 -62.39
C ALA A 176 -12.98 -10.74 -63.82
N ALA A 177 -12.25 -9.75 -64.35
CA ALA A 177 -12.03 -9.51 -65.78
C ALA A 177 -10.78 -8.64 -65.94
#